data_AF-A0A101WJE8-F1
#
_entry.id   AF-A0A101WJE8-F1
#
_cell.length_a   1.000
_cell.length_b   1.000
_cell.length_c   1.000
_cell.angle_alpha   90.00
_cell.angle_beta   90.00
_cell.angle_gamma   90.00
#
_symmetry.space_group_name_H-M   'P 1'
#
loop_
_entity.id
_entity.type
_entity.pdbx_description
1 polymer ?
#
loop_
_entity_poly.entity_id
_entity_poly.type
_entity_poly.pdbx_seq_one_letter_code
_entity_poly.pdbx_strand_id
1 'polypeptide(L)'
;MFLKKVTIKQDGKTYNYFKIVASYRDKDGKPKHRLIQNLGVLSEADAERMRLILKAQQDSELVLAKSSDIVVTRHWLFLPIILLHSLWETFQLHKFFPEDLLIEA
;
A
#
# COMPACT_ATOMS: atom_id res chain seq x y z
N MET A 1 -1.72 13.78 12.92
CA MET A 1 -2.03 13.01 14.16
C MET A 1 -1.33 11.67 14.06
N PHE A 2 -1.04 10.95 15.15
CA PHE A 2 -0.39 9.65 15.00
C PHE A 2 -0.79 8.67 16.11
N LEU A 3 -0.55 7.39 15.83
CA LEU A 3 -0.81 6.30 16.76
C LEU A 3 0.37 6.16 17.72
N LYS A 4 0.13 6.35 19.02
CA LYS A 4 1.11 6.15 20.09
C LYS A 4 0.88 4.81 20.79
N LYS A 5 1.91 3.97 20.84
CA LYS A 5 1.95 2.73 21.63
C LYS A 5 2.40 3.02 23.06
N VAL A 6 1.71 2.43 24.02
CA VAL A 6 2.04 2.47 25.44
C VAL A 6 2.12 1.03 25.94
N THR A 7 3.31 0.60 26.30
CA THR A 7 3.55 -0.75 26.80
C THR A 7 3.54 -0.74 28.32
N ILE A 8 2.67 -1.54 28.92
CA ILE A 8 2.54 -1.70 30.38
C ILE A 8 2.93 -3.13 30.72
N LYS A 9 3.83 -3.31 31.68
CA LYS A 9 4.18 -4.62 32.24
C LYS A 9 3.48 -4.76 33.59
N GLN A 10 2.61 -5.74 33.72
CA GLN A 10 1.89 -6.02 34.96
C GLN A 10 1.79 -7.53 35.15
N ASP A 11 2.17 -8.00 36.35
CA ASP A 11 2.07 -9.41 36.74
C ASP A 11 2.74 -10.38 35.73
N GLY A 12 3.97 -10.03 35.29
CA GLY A 12 4.73 -10.78 34.29
C GLY A 12 4.20 -10.71 32.85
N LYS A 13 3.01 -10.14 32.63
CA LYS A 13 2.39 -9.99 31.31
C LYS A 13 2.66 -8.59 30.74
N THR A 14 2.89 -8.53 29.43
CA THR A 14 3.12 -7.27 28.69
C THR A 14 1.86 -6.92 27.90
N TYR A 15 1.28 -5.76 28.21
CA TYR A 15 0.09 -5.23 27.55
C TYR A 15 0.46 -4.05 26.67
N ASN A 16 0.02 -4.06 25.41
CA ASN A 16 0.22 -2.97 24.48
C ASN A 16 -1.08 -2.22 24.29
N TYR A 17 -1.11 -0.97 24.76
CA TYR A 17 -2.23 -0.06 24.58
C TYR A 17 -1.90 0.98 23.51
N PHE A 18 -2.92 1.39 22.78
CA PHE A 18 -2.79 2.34 21.69
C PHE A 18 -3.69 3.55 21.91
N LYS A 19 -3.19 4.72 21.51
CA LYS A 19 -3.88 6.02 21.65
C LYS A 19 -3.59 6.86 20.41
N ILE A 20 -4.58 7.61 19.94
CA ILE A 20 -4.39 8.63 18.90
C ILE A 20 -4.00 9.93 19.60
N VAL A 21 -2.90 10.53 19.15
CA VAL A 21 -2.39 11.79 19.69
C VAL A 21 -2.13 12.81 18.58
N ALA A 22 -2.23 14.09 18.92
CA ALA A 22 -1.85 15.20 18.06
C ALA A 22 -0.64 15.93 18.65
N SER A 23 0.35 16.23 17.80
CA SER A 23 1.48 17.08 18.20
C SER A 23 1.05 18.55 18.23
N TYR A 24 1.46 19.25 19.27
CA TYR A 24 1.31 20.71 19.39
C TYR A 24 2.52 21.30 20.10
N ARG A 25 2.72 22.61 20.00
CA ARG A 25 3.73 23.32 20.80
C ARG A 25 3.04 24.08 21.93
N ASP A 26 3.62 24.04 23.12
CA ASP A 26 3.13 24.88 24.22
C ASP A 26 3.56 26.34 24.08
N LYS A 27 3.17 27.18 25.04
CA LYS A 27 3.48 28.61 25.05
C LYS A 27 4.99 28.88 25.07
N ASP A 28 5.78 27.93 25.54
CA ASP A 28 7.25 28.01 25.60
C ASP A 28 7.91 27.36 24.36
N GLY A 29 7.13 26.99 23.34
CA GLY A 29 7.60 26.38 22.10
C GLY A 29 7.96 24.89 22.21
N LYS A 30 7.77 24.26 23.38
CA LYS A 30 8.14 22.86 23.60
C LYS A 30 7.13 21.92 22.92
N PRO A 31 7.58 20.91 22.18
CA PRO A 31 6.69 19.94 21.56
C PRO A 31 6.01 19.08 22.63
N LYS A 32 4.68 18.99 22.55
CA LYS A 32 3.83 18.17 23.42
C LYS A 32 2.85 17.36 22.57
N HIS A 33 2.32 16.30 23.17
CA HIS A 33 1.31 15.46 22.55
C HIS A 33 -0.01 15.61 23.31
N ARG A 34 -1.06 16.02 22.60
CA ARG A 34 -2.44 16.06 23.11
C ARG A 34 -3.09 14.72 22.83
N LEU A 35 -3.71 14.12 23.84
CA LEU A 35 -4.54 12.94 23.65
C LEU A 35 -5.79 13.32 22.85
N ILE A 36 -6.04 12.61 21.75
CA ILE A 36 -7.25 12.76 20.94
C ILE A 36 -8.25 11.65 21.29
N GLN A 37 -7.80 10.39 21.27
CA GLN A 37 -8.66 9.24 21.54
C GLN A 37 -7.86 8.09 22.14
N ASN A 38 -8.45 7.38 23.12
CA ASN A 38 -7.92 6.10 23.59
C ASN A 38 -8.52 4.96 22.74
N LEU A 39 -7.67 4.07 22.22
CA LEU A 39 -8.10 2.91 21.43
C LEU A 39 -8.04 1.60 22.22
N GLY A 40 -7.38 1.59 23.38
CA GLY A 40 -7.24 0.40 24.20
C GLY A 40 -6.24 -0.59 23.61
N VAL A 41 -6.50 -1.88 23.75
CA VAL A 41 -5.63 -2.96 23.24
C VAL A 41 -5.97 -3.23 21.78
N LEU A 42 -4.96 -3.26 20.92
CA LEU A 42 -5.09 -3.65 19.51
C LEU A 42 -4.09 -4.75 19.20
N SER A 43 -4.44 -5.61 18.23
CA SER A 43 -3.45 -6.47 17.58
C SER A 43 -2.43 -5.61 16.82
N GLU A 44 -1.21 -6.10 16.60
CA GLU A 44 -0.23 -5.32 15.82
C GLU A 44 -0.69 -5.12 14.36
N ALA A 45 -1.43 -6.09 13.80
CA ALA A 45 -2.02 -5.96 12.46
C ALA A 45 -3.07 -4.83 12.39
N ASP A 46 -3.93 -4.71 13.40
CA ASP A 46 -4.92 -3.62 13.47
C ASP A 46 -4.26 -2.28 13.78
N ALA A 47 -3.17 -2.28 14.57
CA ALA A 47 -2.37 -1.08 14.81
C ALA A 47 -1.72 -0.58 13.51
N GLU A 48 -1.17 -1.46 12.67
CA GLU A 48 -0.64 -1.09 11.36
C GLU A 48 -1.71 -0.52 10.42
N ARG A 49 -2.88 -1.17 10.34
CA ARG A 49 -4.03 -0.62 9.59
C ARG A 49 -4.41 0.77 10.08
N MET A 50 -4.45 0.99 11.39
CA MET A 50 -4.75 2.29 11.98
C MET A 50 -3.66 3.34 11.65
N ARG A 51 -2.37 2.96 11.64
CA ARG A 51 -1.27 3.84 11.21
C ARG A 51 -1.46 4.28 9.76
N LEU A 52 -1.82 3.34 8.87
CA LEU A 52 -2.11 3.63 7.46
C LEU A 52 -3.28 4.60 7.30
N ILE A 53 -4.40 4.37 7.99
CA ILE A 53 -5.57 5.27 7.99
C ILE A 53 -5.18 6.68 8.42
N LEU A 54 -4.44 6.83 9.52
CA LEU A 54 -3.99 8.13 10.00
C LEU A 54 -3.02 8.82 9.03
N LYS A 55 -2.23 8.04 8.28
CA LYS A 55 -1.31 8.57 7.25
C LYS A 55 -2.09 9.07 6.03
N ALA A 56 -3.03 8.29 5.52
CA ALA A 56 -3.90 8.67 4.41
C ALA A 56 -4.76 9.91 4.73
N GLN A 57 -5.15 10.09 5.99
CA GLN A 57 -5.85 11.31 6.41
C GLN A 57 -4.95 12.56 6.37
N GLN A 58 -3.64 12.41 6.54
CA GLN A 58 -2.68 13.53 6.52
C GLN A 58 -2.16 13.86 5.12
N ASP A 59 -2.12 12.86 4.25
CA ASP A 59 -1.59 12.96 2.91
C ASP A 59 -2.73 12.76 1.92
N SER A 60 -3.19 13.86 1.31
CA SER A 60 -4.28 13.84 0.35
C SER A 60 -3.98 13.05 -0.92
N GLU A 61 -2.71 12.76 -1.22
CA GLU A 61 -2.33 11.95 -2.37
C GLU A 61 -2.39 10.45 -2.08
N LEU A 62 -2.46 10.05 -0.81
CA LEU A 62 -2.41 8.65 -0.40
C LEU A 62 -3.82 8.07 -0.30
N VAL A 63 -4.19 7.25 -1.30
CA VAL A 63 -5.48 6.55 -1.34
C VAL A 63 -5.36 5.17 -0.69
N LEU A 64 -6.22 4.90 0.30
CA LEU A 64 -6.40 3.56 0.85
C LEU A 64 -7.54 2.87 0.13
N ALA A 65 -7.23 1.75 -0.51
CA ALA A 65 -8.20 0.88 -1.16
C ALA A 65 -8.02 -0.55 -0.64
N LYS A 66 -9.11 -1.29 -0.50
CA LYS A 66 -9.00 -2.75 -0.37
C LYS A 66 -8.62 -3.32 -1.73
N SER A 67 -8.00 -4.50 -1.74
CA SER A 67 -7.74 -5.21 -3.00
C SER A 67 -9.01 -5.46 -3.82
N SER A 68 -10.15 -5.66 -3.15
CA SER A 68 -11.47 -5.78 -3.79
C SER A 68 -11.93 -4.52 -4.52
N ASP A 69 -11.42 -3.36 -4.12
CA ASP A 69 -11.83 -2.07 -4.67
C ASP A 69 -10.98 -1.72 -5.91
N ILE A 70 -9.89 -2.46 -6.14
CA ILE A 70 -9.03 -2.29 -7.31
C ILE A 70 -9.65 -3.06 -8.47
N VAL A 71 -10.34 -2.32 -9.35
CA VAL A 71 -10.88 -2.86 -10.60
C VAL A 71 -10.00 -2.43 -11.77
N VAL A 72 -9.56 -3.39 -12.57
CA VAL A 72 -8.80 -3.11 -13.81
C VAL A 72 -9.78 -2.58 -14.86
N THR A 73 -9.78 -1.26 -15.05
CA THR A 73 -10.68 -0.58 -16.01
C THR A 73 -10.16 -0.63 -17.44
N ARG A 74 -8.83 -0.60 -17.63
CA ARG A 74 -8.18 -0.73 -18.92
C ARG A 74 -6.95 -1.64 -18.77
N HIS A 75 -6.92 -2.72 -19.52
CA HIS A 75 -5.74 -3.54 -19.69
C HIS A 75 -5.24 -3.34 -21.11
N TRP A 76 -3.95 -3.03 -21.25
CA TRP A 76 -3.29 -3.03 -22.55
C TRP A 76 -2.88 -4.48 -22.79
N LEU A 77 -3.15 -5.01 -23.97
CA LEU A 77 -2.91 -6.43 -24.34
C LEU A 77 -1.42 -6.78 -24.47
N PHE A 78 -0.55 -6.19 -23.64
CA PHE A 78 0.89 -6.42 -23.64
C PHE A 78 1.23 -7.89 -23.38
N LEU A 79 0.51 -8.57 -22.49
CA LEU A 79 0.81 -9.97 -22.17
C LEU A 79 0.58 -10.90 -23.38
N PRO A 80 -0.57 -10.86 -24.07
CA PRO A 80 -0.74 -11.57 -25.35
C PRO A 80 0.32 -11.21 -26.40
N ILE A 81 0.67 -9.93 -26.54
CA ILE A 81 1.66 -9.46 -27.54
C ILE A 81 3.05 -10.00 -27.23
N ILE A 82 3.50 -9.90 -25.97
CA ILE A 82 4.81 -10.39 -25.53
C ILE A 82 4.86 -11.92 -25.65
N LEU A 83 3.77 -12.61 -25.34
CA LEU A 83 3.68 -14.06 -25.49
C LEU A 83 3.79 -14.47 -26.97
N LEU A 84 3.08 -13.79 -27.87
CA LEU A 84 3.19 -14.02 -29.31
C LEU A 84 4.61 -13.76 -29.82
N HIS A 85 5.23 -12.66 -29.41
CA HIS A 85 6.62 -12.37 -29.77
C HIS A 85 7.59 -13.43 -29.23
N SER A 86 7.43 -13.85 -27.97
CA SER A 86 8.26 -14.89 -27.38
C SER A 86 8.13 -16.22 -28.12
N LEU A 87 6.92 -16.61 -28.52
CA LEU A 87 6.69 -17.82 -29.31
C LEU A 87 7.30 -17.68 -30.71
N TRP A 88 7.13 -16.51 -31.35
CA TRP A 88 7.71 -16.21 -32.67
C TRP A 88 9.23 -16.38 -32.68
N GLU A 89 9.91 -15.84 -31.67
CA GLU A 89 11.36 -15.96 -31.51
C GLU A 89 11.78 -17.39 -31.15
N THR A 90 11.06 -18.05 -30.24
CA THR A 90 11.39 -19.41 -29.78
C THR A 90 11.32 -20.43 -30.91
N PHE A 91 10.29 -20.34 -31.75
CA PHE A 91 10.14 -21.21 -32.92
C PHE A 91 10.91 -20.71 -34.14
N GLN A 92 11.60 -19.57 -34.04
CA GLN A 92 12.30 -18.92 -35.14
C GLN A 92 11.43 -18.80 -36.40
N LEU A 93 10.16 -18.40 -36.23
CA LEU A 93 9.19 -18.40 -37.32
C LEU A 93 9.60 -17.49 -38.48
N HIS A 94 10.42 -16.47 -38.21
CA HIS A 94 11.06 -15.63 -39.22
C HIS A 94 11.85 -16.42 -40.29
N LYS A 95 12.30 -17.66 -39.99
CA LYS A 95 12.99 -18.52 -40.97
C LYS A 95 12.04 -19.23 -41.92
N PHE A 96 10.78 -19.39 -41.55
CA PHE A 96 9.78 -20.11 -42.33
C PHE A 96 8.94 -19.19 -43.22
N PHE A 97 8.88 -17.90 -42.89
CA PHE A 97 8.16 -16.88 -43.65
C PHE A 97 9.16 -15.87 -44.23
N PRO A 98 9.72 -16.12 -45.43
CA PRO A 98 10.54 -15.14 -46.13
C PRO A 98 9.75 -13.84 -46.40
N GLU A 99 10.44 -12.70 -46.38
CA GLU A 99 9.83 -11.35 -46.43
C GLU A 99 8.91 -11.10 -47.64
N ASP A 100 9.08 -11.87 -48.71
CA ASP A 100 8.28 -11.79 -49.94
C ASP A 100 6.80 -12.15 -49.74
N LEU A 101 6.44 -12.87 -48.67
CA LEU A 101 5.06 -13.26 -48.36
C LEU A 101 4.26 -12.20 -47.58
N LEU A 102 4.91 -11.15 -47.08
CA LEU A 102 4.26 -10.08 -46.31
C LEU A 102 3.96 -8.82 -47.14
N ILE A 103 4.26 -8.85 -48.44
CA ILE A 103 3.84 -7.84 -49.41
C ILE A 103 2.48 -8.24 -49.98
N GLU A 104 1.42 -8.13 -49.18
CA GLU A 104 0.05 -7.84 -49.66
C GLU A 104 -0.95 -7.86 -48.49
N ALA A 105 -1.32 -6.66 -48.03
CA ALA A 105 -2.68 -6.26 -47.65
C ALA A 105 -2.73 -4.72 -47.54
#